data_AF-A0A7S0Q6V8-F1
#
_entry.id   AF-A0A7S0Q6V8-F1
#
_cell.length_a   1.000
_cell.length_b   1.000
_cell.length_c   1.000
_cell.angle_alpha   90.00
_cell.angle_beta   90.00
_cell.angle_gamma   90.00
#
_symmetry.space_group_name_H-M   'P 1'
#
loop_
_entity.id
_entity.type
_entity.pdbx_description
1 polymer ?
#
loop_
_entity_poly.entity_id
_entity_poly.type
_entity_poly.pdbx_seq_one_letter_code
_entity_poly.pdbx_strand_id
1 'polypeptide(L)'
;GVPMLIAFLPALLALAFAVILYLLVFSPAVLRGVRRDVLFVVRLVRATRQLNARLKSSGGTFTTADYWTETVQRYGPNEALIFGDLTYTYAQVESEANRVAAWALARGIKAGDAVALLCAN
;
A
#
# COMPACT_ATOMS: atom_id res chain seq x y z
N GLY A 1 13.45 32.30 38.36
CA GLY A 1 12.31 32.72 37.54
C GLY A 1 11.43 31.58 37.02
N VAL A 2 11.50 30.36 37.58
CA VAL A 2 10.65 29.21 37.19
C VAL A 2 9.29 29.09 37.93
N PRO A 3 9.06 29.64 39.15
CA PRO A 3 7.84 29.32 39.91
C PRO A 3 6.57 29.97 39.34
N MET A 4 6.70 31.05 38.57
CA MET A 4 5.55 31.76 38.00
C MET A 4 4.91 30.98 36.85
N LEU A 5 5.68 30.25 36.05
CA LEU A 5 5.18 29.49 34.90
C LEU A 5 4.34 28.27 35.30
N ILE A 6 4.69 27.62 36.42
CA ILE A 6 4.01 26.42 36.94
C ILE A 6 2.64 26.80 37.57
N ALA A 7 2.55 27.98 38.17
CA ALA A 7 1.32 28.47 38.82
C ALA A 7 0.15 28.70 37.82
N PHE A 8 0.46 29.02 36.55
CA PHE A 8 -0.56 29.26 35.52
C PHE A 8 -0.98 28.01 34.76
N LEU A 9 -0.23 26.90 34.88
CA LEU A 9 -0.54 25.63 34.24
C LEU A 9 -1.97 25.11 34.51
N PRO A 10 -2.47 25.07 35.77
CA PRO A 10 -3.84 24.58 36.03
C PRO A 10 -4.92 25.48 35.42
N ALA A 11 -4.71 26.80 35.39
CA ALA A 11 -5.65 27.73 34.77
C ALA A 11 -5.70 27.56 33.25
N LEU A 12 -4.56 27.32 32.62
CA LEU A 12 -4.45 27.01 31.18
C LEU A 12 -5.13 25.69 30.82
N LEU A 13 -4.94 24.64 31.64
CA LEU A 13 -5.59 23.36 31.46
C LEU A 13 -7.12 23.46 31.63
N ALA A 14 -7.58 24.22 32.62
CA ALA A 14 -9.02 24.47 32.84
C ALA A 14 -9.66 25.24 31.67
N LEU A 15 -8.96 26.24 31.14
CA LEU A 15 -9.40 27.00 29.96
C LEU A 15 -9.47 26.10 28.72
N ALA A 16 -8.44 25.29 28.47
CA ALA A 16 -8.42 24.36 27.35
C ALA A 16 -9.56 23.33 27.46
N PHE A 17 -9.80 22.81 28.66
CA PHE A 17 -10.91 21.90 28.92
C PHE A 17 -12.27 22.55 28.67
N ALA A 18 -12.48 23.78 29.14
CA ALA A 18 -13.72 24.53 28.92
C ALA A 18 -13.95 24.83 27.43
N VAL A 19 -12.90 25.19 26.68
CA VAL A 19 -12.97 25.39 25.23
C VAL A 19 -13.30 24.09 24.51
N ILE A 20 -12.65 22.99 24.86
CA ILE A 20 -12.94 21.66 24.29
C ILE A 20 -14.38 21.24 24.59
N LEU A 21 -14.85 21.43 25.83
CA LEU A 21 -16.21 21.13 26.24
C LEU A 21 -17.24 22.00 25.49
N TYR A 22 -16.97 23.30 25.34
CA TYR A 22 -17.81 24.22 24.58
C TYR A 22 -17.87 23.82 23.10
N LEU A 23 -16.73 23.49 22.48
CA LEU A 23 -16.68 23.01 21.09
C LEU A 23 -17.41 21.67 20.92
N LEU A 24 -17.31 20.75 21.89
CA LEU A 24 -18.02 19.47 21.88
C LEU A 24 -19.55 19.64 22.01
N VAL A 25 -20.01 20.53 22.89
CA VAL A 25 -21.45 20.73 23.18
C VAL A 25 -22.12 21.62 22.15
N PHE A 26 -21.47 22.71 21.73
CA PHE A 26 -22.08 23.76 20.91
C PHE A 26 -21.82 23.63 19.41
N SER A 27 -20.84 22.81 19.00
CA SER A 27 -20.52 22.54 17.59
C SER A 27 -20.65 21.05 17.23
N PRO A 28 -21.89 20.51 17.05
CA PRO A 28 -22.11 19.13 16.62
C PRO A 28 -21.51 18.82 15.23
N ALA A 29 -21.08 19.83 14.47
CA ALA A 29 -20.27 19.66 13.26
C ALA A 29 -18.89 19.03 13.53
N VAL A 30 -18.24 19.36 14.65
CA VAL A 30 -16.91 18.83 15.03
C VAL A 30 -17.02 17.33 15.32
N LEU A 31 -18.00 16.93 16.13
CA LEU A 31 -18.27 15.51 16.44
C LEU A 31 -18.61 14.67 15.20
N ARG A 32 -19.31 15.26 14.23
CA ARG A 32 -19.65 14.58 12.96
C ARG A 32 -18.42 14.29 12.10
N GLY A 33 -17.39 15.15 12.14
CA GLY A 33 -16.13 14.95 11.40
C GLY A 33 -15.19 13.93 12.04
N VAL A 34 -15.11 13.90 13.38
CA VAL A 34 -14.16 13.07 14.14
C VAL A 34 -14.25 11.59 13.77
N ARG A 35 -15.47 11.03 13.64
CA ARG A 35 -15.62 9.62 13.25
C ARG A 35 -15.01 9.32 11.88
N ARG A 36 -15.22 10.22 10.91
CA ARG A 36 -14.70 10.08 9.54
C ARG A 36 -13.18 10.18 9.55
N ASP A 37 -12.64 11.11 10.31
CA ASP A 37 -11.20 11.36 10.37
C ASP A 37 -10.47 10.23 11.11
N VAL A 38 -11.05 9.70 12.20
CA VAL A 38 -10.54 8.48 12.86
C VAL A 38 -10.59 7.28 11.93
N LEU A 39 -11.69 7.09 11.19
CA LEU A 39 -11.78 6.00 10.21
C LEU A 39 -10.74 6.16 9.10
N PHE A 40 -10.52 7.38 8.63
CA PHE A 40 -9.50 7.69 7.64
C PHE A 40 -8.09 7.35 8.16
N VAL A 41 -7.75 7.79 9.38
CA VAL A 41 -6.46 7.48 10.02
C VAL A 41 -6.29 5.98 10.20
N VAL A 42 -7.31 5.26 10.66
CA VAL A 42 -7.26 3.80 10.80
C VAL A 42 -7.03 3.11 9.45
N ARG A 43 -7.70 3.57 8.38
CA ARG A 43 -7.50 3.07 7.02
C ARG A 43 -6.08 3.34 6.52
N LEU A 44 -5.57 4.54 6.75
CA LEU A 44 -4.20 4.92 6.41
C LEU A 44 -3.19 4.03 7.14
N VAL A 45 -3.33 3.87 8.46
CA VAL A 45 -2.46 3.03 9.28
C VAL A 45 -2.49 1.58 8.80
N ARG A 46 -3.67 1.04 8.45
CA ARG A 46 -3.79 -0.32 7.89
C ARG A 46 -3.11 -0.43 6.53
N ALA A 47 -3.33 0.52 5.63
CA ALA A 47 -2.69 0.55 4.32
C ALA A 47 -1.17 0.63 4.44
N THR A 48 -0.64 1.53 5.29
CA THR A 48 0.79 1.65 5.57
C THR A 48 1.36 0.36 6.16
N ARG A 49 0.65 -0.28 7.11
CA ARG A 49 1.07 -1.57 7.67
C ARG A 49 1.09 -2.68 6.63
N GLN A 50 0.10 -2.73 5.74
CA GLN A 50 0.03 -3.73 4.68
C GLN A 50 1.17 -3.56 3.66
N LEU A 51 1.47 -2.31 3.26
CA LEU A 51 2.60 -2.01 2.39
C LEU A 51 3.93 -2.37 3.05
N ASN A 52 4.12 -1.98 4.31
CA ASN A 52 5.34 -2.30 5.05
C ASN A 52 5.53 -3.82 5.22
N ALA A 53 4.45 -4.57 5.44
CA ALA A 53 4.52 -6.03 5.50
C ALA A 53 4.96 -6.64 4.17
N ARG A 54 4.42 -6.16 3.05
CA ARG A 54 4.77 -6.61 1.69
C ARG A 54 6.23 -6.31 1.33
N LEU A 55 6.71 -5.09 1.64
CA LEU A 55 8.11 -4.71 1.42
C LEU A 55 9.07 -5.53 2.30
N LYS A 56 8.68 -5.84 3.54
CA LYS A 56 9.49 -6.66 4.44
C LYS A 56 9.61 -8.11 3.96
N SER A 57 8.54 -8.69 3.40
CA SER A 57 8.57 -10.06 2.86
C SER A 57 9.39 -10.20 1.59
N SER A 58 9.53 -9.13 0.80
CA SER A 58 10.24 -9.16 -0.49
C SER A 58 11.67 -8.64 -0.43
N GLY A 59 12.24 -8.45 0.78
CA GLY A 59 13.63 -7.98 0.93
C GLY A 59 13.82 -6.48 0.62
N GLY A 60 12.76 -5.68 0.71
CA GLY A 60 12.80 -4.22 0.58
C GLY A 60 12.31 -3.67 -0.76
N THR A 61 12.07 -4.52 -1.76
CA THR A 61 11.53 -4.11 -3.07
C THR A 61 10.35 -5.01 -3.43
N PHE A 62 9.17 -4.45 -3.66
CA PHE A 62 7.99 -5.18 -4.13
C PHE A 62 7.66 -4.67 -5.54
N THR A 63 7.76 -5.54 -6.53
CA THR A 63 7.74 -5.22 -7.96
C THR A 63 6.41 -5.64 -8.61
N THR A 64 6.19 -5.22 -9.85
CA THR A 64 5.04 -5.68 -10.66
C THR A 64 5.07 -7.22 -10.85
N ALA A 65 6.26 -7.83 -10.92
CA ALA A 65 6.40 -9.28 -11.01
C ALA A 65 5.91 -10.00 -9.74
N ASP A 66 6.05 -9.38 -8.57
CA ASP A 66 5.53 -9.93 -7.31
C ASP A 66 4.00 -9.89 -7.28
N TYR A 67 3.39 -8.78 -7.73
CA TYR A 67 1.93 -8.68 -7.90
C TYR A 67 1.40 -9.74 -8.87
N TRP A 68 2.14 -9.99 -9.96
CA TRP A 68 1.80 -11.03 -10.93
C TRP A 68 1.86 -12.41 -10.29
N THR A 69 2.94 -12.74 -9.57
CA THR A 69 3.08 -14.01 -8.84
C THR A 69 1.94 -14.23 -7.84
N GLU A 70 1.56 -13.22 -7.04
CA GLU A 70 0.42 -13.30 -6.11
C GLU A 70 -0.90 -13.57 -6.87
N THR A 71 -1.07 -12.96 -8.04
CA THR A 71 -2.27 -13.12 -8.88
C THR A 71 -2.34 -14.54 -9.44
N VAL A 72 -1.22 -15.08 -9.95
CA VAL A 72 -1.13 -16.46 -10.47
C VAL A 72 -1.38 -17.47 -9.35
N GLN A 73 -0.86 -17.24 -8.14
CA GLN A 73 -1.14 -18.13 -7.01
C GLN A 73 -2.63 -18.19 -6.65
N ARG A 74 -3.34 -17.06 -6.78
CA ARG A 74 -4.76 -16.98 -6.43
C ARG A 74 -5.69 -17.43 -7.55
N TYR A 75 -5.33 -17.15 -8.79
CA TYR A 75 -6.21 -17.26 -9.96
C TYR A 75 -5.58 -18.07 -11.10
N GLY A 76 -4.57 -18.90 -10.81
CA GLY A 76 -3.77 -19.63 -11.80
C GLY A 76 -4.58 -20.38 -12.88
N PRO A 77 -5.65 -21.11 -12.53
CA PRO A 77 -6.48 -21.81 -13.51
C PRO A 77 -7.37 -20.90 -14.38
N ASN A 78 -7.53 -19.63 -14.03
CA ASN A 78 -8.39 -18.70 -14.76
C ASN A 78 -7.72 -18.25 -16.06
N GLU A 79 -8.52 -18.03 -17.10
CA GLU A 79 -8.07 -17.47 -18.38
C GLU A 79 -7.52 -16.04 -18.18
N ALA A 80 -6.38 -15.75 -18.80
CA ALA A 80 -5.64 -14.51 -18.62
C ALA A 80 -5.31 -13.79 -19.94
N LEU A 81 -5.08 -14.55 -21.02
CA LEU A 81 -4.68 -14.02 -22.31
C LEU A 81 -5.36 -14.83 -23.43
N ILE A 82 -6.01 -14.12 -24.35
CA ILE A 82 -6.61 -14.71 -25.55
C ILE A 82 -5.91 -14.10 -26.75
N PHE A 83 -5.36 -14.93 -27.63
CA PHE A 83 -4.66 -14.53 -28.84
C PHE A 83 -5.09 -15.41 -30.01
N GLY A 84 -5.90 -14.86 -30.92
CA GLY A 84 -6.57 -15.64 -31.94
C GLY A 84 -7.45 -16.74 -31.32
N ASP A 85 -7.21 -17.98 -31.72
CA ASP A 85 -7.91 -19.16 -31.19
C ASP A 85 -7.24 -19.75 -29.93
N LEU A 86 -6.14 -19.16 -29.47
CA LEU A 86 -5.41 -19.64 -28.29
C LEU A 86 -5.86 -18.89 -27.04
N THR A 87 -6.18 -19.66 -26.00
CA THR A 87 -6.46 -19.13 -24.67
C THR A 87 -5.42 -19.67 -23.69
N TYR A 88 -4.81 -18.76 -22.95
CA TYR A 88 -3.84 -19.07 -21.91
C TYR A 88 -4.40 -18.71 -20.53
N THR A 89 -4.19 -19.59 -19.57
CA THR A 89 -4.45 -19.31 -18.16
C THR A 89 -3.32 -18.51 -17.53
N TYR A 90 -3.58 -17.88 -16.38
CA TYR A 90 -2.55 -17.18 -15.60
C TYR A 90 -1.33 -18.07 -15.32
N ALA A 91 -1.55 -19.34 -14.98
CA ALA A 91 -0.47 -20.30 -14.73
C ALA A 91 0.35 -20.63 -15.99
N GLN A 92 -0.28 -20.70 -17.16
CA GLN A 92 0.42 -20.97 -18.42
C GLN A 92 1.26 -19.77 -18.86
N VAL A 93 0.71 -18.55 -18.77
CA VAL A 93 1.46 -17.32 -19.05
C VAL A 93 2.69 -17.22 -18.14
N GLU A 94 2.54 -17.53 -16.85
CA GLU A 94 3.65 -17.54 -15.89
C GLU A 94 4.73 -18.56 -16.24
N SER A 95 4.35 -19.75 -16.72
CA SER A 95 5.31 -20.77 -17.16
C SER A 95 6.15 -20.27 -18.34
N GLU A 96 5.51 -19.64 -19.33
CA GLU A 96 6.22 -19.08 -20.49
C GLU A 96 7.09 -17.88 -20.12
N ALA A 97 6.59 -16.98 -19.26
CA ALA A 97 7.35 -15.85 -18.74
C ALA A 97 8.63 -16.32 -18.03
N ASN A 98 8.54 -17.36 -17.18
CA ASN A 98 9.69 -17.93 -16.49
C ASN A 98 10.72 -18.57 -17.43
N ARG A 99 10.28 -19.15 -18.56
CA ARG A 99 11.21 -19.66 -19.59
C ARG A 99 12.02 -18.52 -20.21
N VAL A 100 11.36 -17.40 -20.54
CA VAL A 100 12.04 -16.21 -21.07
C VAL A 100 12.98 -15.60 -20.01
N ALA A 101 12.55 -15.54 -18.75
CA ALA A 101 13.38 -15.04 -17.65
C ALA A 101 14.63 -15.89 -17.45
N ALA A 102 14.50 -17.23 -17.45
CA ALA A 102 15.65 -18.14 -17.34
C ALA A 102 16.64 -17.97 -18.51
N TRP A 103 16.13 -17.80 -19.73
CA TRP A 103 16.93 -17.50 -20.93
C TRP A 103 17.66 -16.15 -20.80
N ALA A 104 17.02 -15.14 -20.20
CA ALA A 104 17.59 -13.81 -20.01
C ALA A 104 18.71 -13.84 -18.95
N LEU A 105 18.48 -14.53 -17.84
CA LEU A 105 19.48 -14.76 -16.80
C LEU A 105 20.69 -15.51 -17.36
N ALA A 106 20.48 -16.53 -18.20
CA ALA A 106 21.57 -17.25 -18.86
C ALA A 106 22.40 -16.37 -19.81
N ARG A 107 21.83 -15.27 -20.33
CA ARG A 107 22.56 -14.24 -21.11
C ARG A 107 23.27 -13.21 -20.23
N GLY A 108 23.15 -13.30 -18.91
CA GLY A 108 23.76 -12.37 -17.98
C GLY A 108 23.03 -11.04 -17.85
N ILE A 109 21.76 -10.95 -18.27
CA ILE A 109 20.91 -9.77 -18.08
C ILE A 109 20.65 -9.58 -16.58
N LYS A 110 20.76 -8.34 -16.10
CA LYS A 110 20.66 -7.97 -14.69
C LYS A 110 19.72 -6.79 -14.47
N ALA A 111 19.38 -6.56 -13.20
CA ALA A 111 18.62 -5.39 -12.80
C ALA A 111 19.37 -4.11 -13.21
N GLY A 112 18.66 -3.21 -13.90
CA GLY A 112 19.22 -1.99 -14.47
C GLY A 112 19.54 -2.07 -15.96
N ASP A 113 19.57 -3.27 -16.55
CA ASP A 113 19.79 -3.42 -17.99
C ASP A 113 18.52 -3.07 -18.78
N ALA A 114 18.71 -2.41 -19.93
CA ALA A 114 17.64 -2.15 -20.88
C ALA A 114 17.54 -3.28 -21.92
N VAL A 115 16.34 -3.83 -22.09
CA VAL A 115 16.04 -4.90 -23.07
C VAL A 115 14.99 -4.40 -24.05
N ALA A 116 15.30 -4.39 -25.35
CA ALA A 116 14.34 -4.03 -26.38
C ALA A 116 13.40 -5.22 -26.67
N LEU A 117 12.10 -4.96 -26.68
CA LEU A 117 11.08 -5.93 -27.08
C LEU A 117 10.53 -5.52 -28.45
N LEU A 118 10.61 -6.44 -29.42
CA LEU A 118 9.97 -6.30 -30.72
C LEU A 118 9.04 -7.49 -30.93
N CYS A 119 7.74 -7.23 -30.93
CA CYS A 119 6.72 -8.23 -31.19
C CYS A 119 5.59 -7.62 -32.04
N ALA A 120 4.95 -8.45 -32.87
CA ALA A 120 3.68 -8.09 -33.49
C ALA A 120 2.56 -8.15 -32.44
N ASN A 121 1.46 -7.43 -32.70
CA ASN A 121 0.23 -7.46 -31.90
C ASN A 121 -0.83 -8.32 -32.56
#